data_AF-A0A8V0ZQC1-F1
#
_entry.id   AF-A0A8V0ZQC1-F1
#
_cell.length_a   1.000
_cell.length_b   1.000
_cell.length_c   1.000
_cell.angle_alpha   90.00
_cell.angle_beta   90.00
_cell.angle_gamma   90.00
#
_symmetry.space_group_name_H-M   'P 1'
#
loop_
_entity.id
_entity.type
_entity.pdbx_description
1 polymer ?
#
loop_
_entity_poly.entity_id
_entity_poly.type
_entity_poly.pdbx_seq_one_letter_code
_entity_poly.pdbx_strand_id
1 'polypeptide(L)'
;MSVTITRKSVRSSSAVPVRSFSSRSFTAGPTVRMSAASAYGTLSGSRFGVGGLQRGPVAVSGGGIAAVTVNQSLLTPLNLDIDTSIQQVRKEEKEQIKTLNNRFASFIDKVRFLEQQNKMLETKWSLLQSQQPQRSDLRGLFEGYVGTLRRQLEGLGQERLRLEAELGSMQGLVEDFKNKYEEEINHRTEKENEFVLLKKDVDEAYMSKVELESRLESLTDEINFLRQLYDEELREMQSQISDTSVVLSMDNNRSLDLDSIIAEVKAQYEDIANRSRLEAETWYQSKYEELKTTAGKHGDDLRTTRSEISELNRMIQRIQAEIEVLKNQRATLETAIAEAEERGEMALKDARAKLSELEAALQKAKQDLARQLREYQELMNVKLALDIEIATYRKLLEGEESRLESGMQNLSIHTRTTGYSGGFGGGFGSSFSTGYTVTPPALESAAVPKSRAIVIKKIETRDGKLVSECADVLTN
;
A
#
# COMPACT_ATOMS: atom_id res chain seq x y z
N MET A 1 -16.77 -15.87 -56.82
CA MET A 1 -16.34 -15.77 -55.41
C MET A 1 -15.09 -14.91 -55.37
N SER A 2 -15.05 -13.85 -54.55
CA SER A 2 -13.91 -12.92 -54.46
C SER A 2 -13.22 -13.06 -53.09
N VAL A 3 -11.96 -13.53 -53.08
CA VAL A 3 -11.21 -13.77 -51.85
C VAL A 3 -10.36 -12.53 -51.50
N THR A 4 -10.76 -11.81 -50.45
CA THR A 4 -10.05 -10.60 -50.00
C THR A 4 -9.11 -10.93 -48.83
N ILE A 5 -7.82 -11.08 -49.12
CA ILE A 5 -6.80 -11.42 -48.10
C ILE A 5 -6.37 -10.18 -47.32
N THR A 6 -6.86 -10.03 -46.09
CA THR A 6 -6.54 -8.91 -45.19
C THR A 6 -5.30 -9.19 -44.33
N ARG A 7 -4.11 -8.86 -44.87
CA ARG A 7 -2.85 -8.88 -44.08
C ARG A 7 -2.87 -7.81 -42.97
N LYS A 8 -3.11 -8.21 -41.72
CA LYS A 8 -2.83 -7.37 -40.55
C LYS A 8 -1.33 -7.31 -40.29
N SER A 9 -0.77 -6.11 -40.17
CA SER A 9 0.63 -5.89 -39.81
C SER A 9 0.80 -5.85 -38.29
N VAL A 10 1.69 -6.68 -37.75
CA VAL A 10 2.02 -6.69 -36.32
C VAL A 10 3.15 -5.68 -36.08
N ARG A 11 2.83 -4.57 -35.40
CA ARG A 11 3.82 -3.52 -35.06
C ARG A 11 4.40 -3.77 -33.68
N SER A 12 5.65 -4.22 -33.61
CA SER A 12 6.40 -4.32 -32.35
C SER A 12 6.69 -2.93 -31.77
N SER A 13 6.31 -2.69 -30.50
CA SER A 13 6.54 -1.43 -29.79
C SER A 13 7.39 -1.64 -28.53
N SER A 14 8.69 -1.85 -28.72
CA SER A 14 9.67 -2.07 -27.64
C SER A 14 10.35 -0.77 -27.20
N ALA A 15 9.80 -0.08 -26.19
CA ALA A 15 10.45 1.05 -25.52
C ALA A 15 9.83 1.33 -24.13
N VAL A 16 10.30 0.66 -23.08
CA VAL A 16 10.01 1.03 -21.68
C VAL A 16 11.25 1.69 -21.08
N PRO A 17 11.24 2.99 -20.74
CA PRO A 17 12.39 3.65 -20.14
C PRO A 17 12.53 3.27 -18.65
N VAL A 18 13.63 2.61 -18.32
CA VAL A 18 13.99 2.26 -16.93
C VAL A 18 14.14 3.52 -16.09
N ARG A 19 13.34 3.65 -15.02
CA ARG A 19 13.56 4.67 -13.97
C ARG A 19 14.28 4.03 -12.79
N SER A 20 15.53 4.42 -12.59
CA SER A 20 16.38 3.96 -11.48
C SER A 20 15.93 4.56 -10.14
N PHE A 21 15.85 3.73 -9.10
CA PHE A 21 15.42 4.14 -7.76
C PHE A 21 16.64 4.53 -6.90
N SER A 22 16.86 5.83 -6.70
CA SER A 22 18.03 6.33 -5.98
C SER A 22 17.81 6.38 -4.47
N SER A 23 18.33 5.39 -3.76
CA SER A 23 18.37 5.39 -2.29
C SER A 23 19.45 6.36 -1.78
N ARG A 24 19.11 7.28 -0.88
CA ARG A 24 20.08 7.97 -0.01
C ARG A 24 19.58 8.02 1.43
N SER A 25 20.44 7.59 2.34
CA SER A 25 20.16 7.38 3.76
C SER A 25 20.50 8.60 4.63
N PHE A 26 19.93 8.63 5.84
CA PHE A 26 20.29 9.59 6.89
C PHE A 26 21.71 9.35 7.44
N THR A 27 22.35 10.42 7.92
CA THR A 27 23.44 10.39 8.91
C THR A 27 23.23 11.53 9.93
N ALA A 28 23.64 11.33 11.19
CA ALA A 28 23.64 12.35 12.25
C ALA A 28 24.90 13.24 12.14
N GLY A 29 25.09 14.38 12.80
CA GLY A 29 24.37 15.13 13.87
C GLY A 29 25.27 16.34 14.24
N PRO A 30 25.39 16.81 15.51
CA PRO A 30 24.48 16.74 16.67
C PRO A 30 24.36 18.08 17.47
N THR A 31 23.54 18.11 18.54
CA THR A 31 23.49 19.16 19.61
C THR A 31 23.01 20.58 19.18
N VAL A 32 22.56 21.51 20.04
CA VAL A 32 22.64 21.69 21.52
C VAL A 32 21.27 22.04 22.15
N ARG A 33 21.14 21.73 23.45
CA ARG A 33 20.23 22.23 24.51
C ARG A 33 19.82 23.72 24.39
N MET A 34 18.72 24.22 24.99
CA MET A 34 17.73 23.66 25.95
C MET A 34 16.37 24.40 25.86
N SER A 35 15.33 23.84 26.48
CA SER A 35 13.98 24.44 26.60
C SER A 35 13.90 25.65 27.54
N ALA A 36 12.88 26.51 27.38
CA ALA A 36 12.61 27.63 28.29
C ALA A 36 11.10 27.88 28.53
N ALA A 37 10.56 27.37 29.63
CA ALA A 37 9.25 27.68 30.23
C ALA A 37 9.30 27.23 31.72
N SER A 38 8.56 27.76 32.69
CA SER A 38 7.49 28.78 32.73
C SER A 38 7.83 29.80 33.85
N ALA A 39 7.30 31.02 33.95
CA ALA A 39 6.00 31.61 33.58
C ALA A 39 4.82 31.19 34.48
N TYR A 40 4.75 31.75 35.69
CA TYR A 40 3.49 31.90 36.45
C TYR A 40 3.49 33.25 37.20
N GLY A 41 2.38 33.98 37.08
CA GLY A 41 1.93 34.92 38.12
C GLY A 41 1.23 34.16 39.25
N THR A 42 0.60 34.80 40.22
CA THR A 42 0.25 36.23 40.39
C THR A 42 -0.16 36.41 41.85
N LEU A 43 -0.14 37.64 42.38
CA LEU A 43 -1.14 38.08 43.37
C LEU A 43 -1.15 39.61 43.48
N SER A 44 -2.30 40.18 43.86
CA SER A 44 -2.55 41.61 43.98
C SER A 44 -3.08 41.93 45.39
N GLY A 45 -2.79 43.11 45.93
CA GLY A 45 -3.27 43.54 47.24
C GLY A 45 -2.92 44.99 47.56
N SER A 46 -3.93 45.83 47.76
CA SER A 46 -3.80 47.29 47.97
C SER A 46 -4.27 47.74 49.35
N ARG A 47 -3.71 48.83 49.89
CA ARG A 47 -4.28 49.91 50.76
C ARG A 47 -3.12 50.70 51.42
N PHE A 48 -3.07 52.04 51.52
CA PHE A 48 -4.00 53.14 51.87
C PHE A 48 -4.06 53.51 53.37
N GLY A 49 -3.89 54.81 53.68
CA GLY A 49 -3.91 55.45 55.02
C GLY A 49 -2.72 56.42 55.17
N VAL A 50 -2.79 57.76 55.27
CA VAL A 50 -3.74 58.81 55.76
C VAL A 50 -3.51 59.26 57.22
N GLY A 51 -2.72 60.34 57.38
CA GLY A 51 -2.89 61.52 58.29
C GLY A 51 -2.96 61.38 59.82
N GLY A 52 -2.49 62.40 60.58
CA GLY A 52 -2.83 62.52 62.02
C GLY A 52 -1.92 63.33 62.99
N LEU A 53 -1.95 64.66 62.89
CA LEU A 53 -1.72 65.72 63.91
C LEU A 53 -1.38 65.44 65.43
N GLN A 54 -0.41 66.23 65.97
CA GLN A 54 -0.56 67.25 67.07
C GLN A 54 -0.05 67.04 68.55
N ARG A 55 0.80 67.99 69.01
CA ARG A 55 1.17 68.46 70.41
C ARG A 55 1.88 67.46 71.36
N GLY A 56 2.67 67.85 72.38
CA GLY A 56 3.15 69.13 72.99
C GLY A 56 3.52 68.91 74.48
N PRO A 57 3.80 69.89 75.39
CA PRO A 57 4.19 71.33 75.29
C PRO A 57 5.73 71.58 75.06
N VAL A 58 6.62 72.32 75.78
CA VAL A 58 6.72 73.12 77.06
C VAL A 58 7.77 74.28 76.92
N ALA A 59 8.05 75.09 77.98
CA ALA A 59 8.94 76.28 78.02
C ALA A 59 10.28 76.05 78.81
N VAL A 60 11.25 76.99 78.86
CA VAL A 60 11.29 78.15 79.81
C VAL A 60 12.18 79.35 79.33
N SER A 61 11.65 80.56 79.56
CA SER A 61 12.20 81.93 79.75
C SER A 61 13.61 82.42 79.33
N GLY A 62 13.62 83.63 78.75
CA GLY A 62 14.52 84.75 79.10
C GLY A 62 15.68 85.04 78.13
N GLY A 63 16.00 86.29 77.77
CA GLY A 63 15.35 87.60 78.03
C GLY A 63 16.17 88.73 77.38
N GLY A 64 15.55 89.84 76.94
CA GLY A 64 16.23 90.94 76.25
C GLY A 64 16.37 92.21 77.11
N ILE A 65 17.42 93.01 76.89
CA ILE A 65 17.62 94.35 77.49
C ILE A 65 18.46 95.26 76.56
N ALA A 66 18.32 96.57 76.80
CA ALA A 66 18.77 97.74 76.03
C ALA A 66 20.22 97.81 75.50
N ALA A 67 20.42 98.74 74.55
CA ALA A 67 21.72 99.28 74.18
C ALA A 67 22.30 100.18 75.30
N VAL A 68 23.63 100.25 75.40
CA VAL A 68 24.36 101.07 76.39
C VAL A 68 25.53 101.82 75.71
N THR A 69 25.86 102.99 76.27
CA THR A 69 26.73 104.02 75.69
C THR A 69 28.23 103.67 75.63
N VAL A 70 28.91 104.33 74.70
CA VAL A 70 30.35 104.27 74.37
C VAL A 70 31.29 104.48 75.57
N ASN A 71 32.46 103.82 75.54
CA ASN A 71 33.66 104.25 76.27
C ASN A 71 34.87 104.32 75.31
N GLN A 72 35.42 105.51 75.07
CA GLN A 72 36.50 105.77 74.10
C GLN A 72 37.92 105.67 74.70
N SER A 73 38.07 105.07 75.89
CA SER A 73 39.27 105.21 76.72
C SER A 73 40.09 103.93 76.95
N LEU A 74 39.79 102.84 76.24
CA LEU A 74 40.58 101.58 76.27
C LEU A 74 41.43 101.35 75.01
N LEU A 75 41.85 102.45 74.36
CA LEU A 75 42.86 102.45 73.31
C LEU A 75 44.27 102.24 73.89
N THR A 76 44.62 101.00 74.21
CA THR A 76 46.03 100.58 74.38
C THR A 76 46.27 99.25 73.65
N PRO A 77 47.05 99.24 72.55
CA PRO A 77 47.44 97.98 71.91
C PRO A 77 48.52 97.30 72.77
N LEU A 78 48.14 96.22 73.46
CA LEU A 78 49.10 95.34 74.13
C LEU A 78 49.92 94.60 73.06
N ASN A 79 51.10 95.13 72.75
CA ASN A 79 52.01 94.54 71.79
C ASN A 79 52.65 93.28 72.37
N LEU A 80 52.01 92.14 72.14
CA LEU A 80 52.63 90.82 72.27
C LEU A 80 53.27 90.49 70.92
N ASP A 81 54.60 90.47 70.87
CA ASP A 81 55.37 90.07 69.70
C ASP A 81 55.25 88.54 69.50
N ILE A 82 54.09 88.12 68.97
CA ILE A 82 53.79 86.73 68.62
C ILE A 82 54.57 86.38 67.35
N ASP A 83 55.78 85.86 67.60
CA ASP A 83 56.76 85.28 66.68
C ASP A 83 56.26 85.11 65.23
N THR A 84 56.87 85.87 64.34
CA THR A 84 56.58 85.91 62.90
C THR A 84 56.68 84.52 62.25
N SER A 85 57.54 83.63 62.77
CA SER A 85 57.67 82.26 62.27
C SER A 85 56.42 81.42 62.61
N ILE A 86 55.85 81.57 63.81
CA ILE A 86 54.64 80.85 64.24
C ILE A 86 53.41 81.33 63.43
N GLN A 87 53.37 82.60 63.03
CA GLN A 87 52.32 83.08 62.11
C GLN A 87 52.48 82.51 60.69
N GLN A 88 53.71 82.34 60.20
CA GLN A 88 53.97 81.68 58.91
C GLN A 88 53.55 80.21 58.96
N VAL A 89 54.01 79.44 59.96
CA VAL A 89 53.63 78.03 60.15
C VAL A 89 52.12 77.87 60.27
N ARG A 90 51.42 78.66 61.09
CA ARG A 90 49.95 78.59 61.19
C ARG A 90 49.22 79.02 59.92
N LYS A 91 49.82 79.86 59.08
CA LYS A 91 49.27 80.21 57.77
C LYS A 91 49.45 79.06 56.78
N GLU A 92 50.62 78.43 56.77
CA GLU A 92 50.93 77.25 55.96
C GLU A 92 50.06 76.05 56.38
N GLU A 93 49.94 75.74 57.67
CA GLU A 93 48.99 74.76 58.21
C GLU A 93 47.56 75.07 57.75
N LYS A 94 47.12 76.33 57.80
CA LYS A 94 45.79 76.75 57.35
C LYS A 94 45.62 76.62 55.83
N GLU A 95 46.68 76.73 55.04
CA GLU A 95 46.66 76.53 53.58
C GLU A 95 46.79 75.04 53.18
N GLN A 96 47.50 74.24 53.96
CA GLN A 96 47.49 72.77 53.89
C GLN A 96 46.12 72.20 54.29
N ILE A 97 45.52 72.67 55.38
CA ILE A 97 44.16 72.30 55.79
C ILE A 97 43.14 72.76 54.74
N LYS A 98 43.28 73.95 54.14
CA LYS A 98 42.44 74.36 52.99
C LYS A 98 42.61 73.44 51.78
N THR A 99 43.83 73.04 51.41
CA THR A 99 44.05 72.16 50.25
C THR A 99 43.59 70.73 50.52
N LEU A 100 43.72 70.22 51.76
CA LEU A 100 43.08 68.98 52.20
C LEU A 100 41.55 69.09 52.19
N ASN A 101 40.96 70.17 52.70
CA ASN A 101 39.51 70.38 52.72
C ASN A 101 38.95 70.54 51.30
N ASN A 102 39.63 71.24 50.40
CA ASN A 102 39.29 71.30 48.97
C ASN A 102 39.40 69.93 48.28
N ARG A 103 40.36 69.08 48.69
CA ARG A 103 40.43 67.67 48.23
C ARG A 103 39.29 66.82 48.82
N PHE A 104 38.93 67.00 50.09
CA PHE A 104 37.78 66.33 50.68
C PHE A 104 36.47 66.77 50.02
N ALA A 105 36.30 68.06 49.70
CA ALA A 105 35.17 68.55 48.93
C ALA A 105 35.09 67.87 47.54
N SER A 106 36.21 67.82 46.79
CA SER A 106 36.21 67.14 45.48
C SER A 106 36.02 65.62 45.57
N PHE A 107 36.44 64.97 46.67
CA PHE A 107 36.10 63.58 46.96
C PHE A 107 34.62 63.40 47.33
N ILE A 108 34.03 64.29 48.11
CA ILE A 108 32.59 64.28 48.47
C ILE A 108 31.74 64.48 47.20
N ASP A 109 32.10 65.42 46.33
CA ASP A 109 31.42 65.62 45.06
C ASP A 109 31.62 64.43 44.12
N LYS A 110 32.80 63.79 44.13
CA LYS A 110 33.04 62.55 43.37
C LYS A 110 32.22 61.36 43.90
N VAL A 111 32.08 61.22 45.21
CA VAL A 111 31.22 60.21 45.84
C VAL A 111 29.76 60.47 45.48
N ARG A 112 29.25 61.69 45.66
CA ARG A 112 27.87 62.07 45.26
C ARG A 112 27.59 61.82 43.79
N PHE A 113 28.55 62.12 42.91
CA PHE A 113 28.44 61.81 41.49
C PHE A 113 28.36 60.31 41.22
N LEU A 114 29.15 59.49 41.92
CA LEU A 114 29.11 58.02 41.82
C LEU A 114 27.83 57.43 42.43
N GLU A 115 27.33 57.97 43.55
CA GLU A 115 26.02 57.61 44.14
C GLU A 115 24.88 57.93 43.16
N GLN A 116 24.91 59.11 42.53
CA GLN A 116 23.92 59.52 41.54
C GLN A 116 24.00 58.65 40.26
N GLN A 117 25.19 58.24 39.84
CA GLN A 117 25.37 57.27 38.75
C GLN A 117 24.86 55.88 39.13
N ASN A 118 25.19 55.36 40.31
CA ASN A 118 24.67 54.08 40.80
C ASN A 118 23.14 54.09 40.89
N LYS A 119 22.54 55.15 41.43
CA LYS A 119 21.08 55.30 41.49
C LYS A 119 20.42 55.41 40.10
N MET A 120 21.13 55.96 39.11
CA MET A 120 20.70 55.90 37.70
C MET A 120 20.84 54.50 37.10
N LEU A 121 21.86 53.73 37.48
CA LEU A 121 22.06 52.34 37.05
C LEU A 121 21.03 51.39 37.71
N GLU A 122 20.73 51.55 39.00
CA GLU A 122 19.69 50.83 39.73
C GLU A 122 18.30 51.05 39.10
N THR A 123 17.94 52.30 38.80
CA THR A 123 16.65 52.62 38.16
C THR A 123 16.59 52.10 36.72
N LYS A 124 17.67 52.19 35.95
CA LYS A 124 17.77 51.56 34.61
C LYS A 124 17.68 50.03 34.70
N TRP A 125 18.34 49.41 35.67
CA TRP A 125 18.31 47.97 35.90
C TRP A 125 16.90 47.49 36.28
N SER A 126 16.25 48.17 37.22
CA SER A 126 14.86 47.88 37.61
C SER A 126 13.89 48.07 36.44
N LEU A 127 14.13 49.03 35.55
CA LEU A 127 13.34 49.20 34.33
C LEU A 127 13.60 48.08 33.31
N LEU A 128 14.86 47.67 33.10
CA LEU A 128 15.18 46.54 32.23
C LEU A 128 14.59 45.22 32.77
N GLN A 129 14.63 45.02 34.09
CA GLN A 129 14.14 43.79 34.72
C GLN A 129 12.60 43.73 34.75
N SER A 130 11.92 44.88 34.78
CA SER A 130 10.45 44.95 34.57
C SER A 130 10.07 44.82 33.09
N GLN A 131 10.93 45.28 32.17
CA GLN A 131 10.87 44.95 30.74
C GLN A 131 11.39 43.53 30.46
N GLN A 132 10.74 42.53 31.08
CA GLN A 132 10.88 41.14 30.61
C GLN A 132 10.58 41.10 29.12
N PRO A 133 11.42 40.44 28.30
CA PRO A 133 11.18 40.39 26.86
C PRO A 133 9.85 39.70 26.61
N GLN A 134 8.95 40.39 25.91
CA GLN A 134 7.70 39.84 25.38
C GLN A 134 8.04 38.61 24.55
N ARG A 135 7.88 37.42 25.13
CA ARG A 135 8.08 36.15 24.43
C ARG A 135 6.94 36.01 23.44
N SER A 136 7.19 36.44 22.21
CA SER A 136 6.24 36.33 21.12
C SER A 136 5.77 34.89 20.98
N ASP A 137 4.46 34.68 20.83
CA ASP A 137 3.86 33.35 20.70
C ASP A 137 4.06 32.75 19.29
N LEU A 138 5.26 32.99 18.73
CA LEU A 138 5.76 32.39 17.51
C LEU A 138 5.83 30.86 17.65
N ARG A 139 6.02 30.34 18.86
CA ARG A 139 5.95 28.90 19.15
C ARG A 139 4.53 28.37 19.01
N GLY A 140 3.51 29.01 19.60
CA GLY A 140 2.11 28.61 19.43
C GLY A 140 1.63 28.71 17.98
N LEU A 141 2.04 29.76 17.25
CA LEU A 141 1.76 29.91 15.82
C LEU A 141 2.37 28.78 14.97
N PHE A 142 3.65 28.44 15.18
CA PHE A 142 4.29 27.33 14.46
C PHE A 142 3.72 25.96 14.88
N GLU A 143 3.43 25.74 16.15
CA GLU A 143 2.87 24.47 16.65
C GLU A 143 1.42 24.27 16.13
N GLY A 144 0.65 25.36 16.01
CA GLY A 144 -0.65 25.39 15.34
C GLY A 144 -0.55 25.09 13.84
N TYR A 145 0.39 25.71 13.11
CA TYR A 145 0.61 25.47 11.68
C TYR A 145 1.12 24.05 11.37
N VAL A 146 2.01 23.49 12.21
CA VAL A 146 2.38 22.07 12.15
C VAL A 146 1.16 21.18 12.45
N GLY A 147 0.27 21.61 13.35
CA GLY A 147 -1.00 20.94 13.63
C GLY A 147 -2.00 20.96 12.48
N THR A 148 -2.04 22.01 11.64
CA THR A 148 -2.88 22.03 10.42
C THR A 148 -2.27 21.18 9.31
N LEU A 149 -0.95 21.29 9.08
CA LEU A 149 -0.22 20.45 8.11
C LEU A 149 -0.37 18.96 8.42
N ARG A 150 -0.31 18.55 9.69
CA ARG A 150 -0.53 17.14 10.09
C ARG A 150 -1.94 16.65 9.77
N ARG A 151 -2.98 17.45 10.03
CA ARG A 151 -4.37 17.10 9.65
C ARG A 151 -4.57 17.04 8.14
N GLN A 152 -3.90 17.90 7.37
CA GLN A 152 -3.93 17.84 5.91
C GLN A 152 -3.24 16.57 5.39
N LEU A 153 -2.09 16.18 5.96
CA LEU A 153 -1.42 14.92 5.63
C LEU A 153 -2.28 13.70 5.98
N GLU A 154 -2.96 13.73 7.11
CA GLU A 154 -3.87 12.66 7.56
C GLU A 154 -5.12 12.54 6.66
N GLY A 155 -5.74 13.67 6.31
CA GLY A 155 -6.87 13.70 5.37
C GLY A 155 -6.50 13.18 3.98
N LEU A 156 -5.38 13.67 3.41
CA LEU A 156 -4.82 13.15 2.16
C LEU A 156 -4.47 11.65 2.25
N GLY A 157 -4.04 11.18 3.42
CA GLY A 157 -3.81 9.76 3.68
C GLY A 157 -5.10 8.92 3.65
N GLN A 158 -6.18 9.43 4.24
CA GLN A 158 -7.51 8.79 4.19
C GLN A 158 -8.10 8.80 2.78
N GLU A 159 -7.96 9.90 2.04
CA GLU A 159 -8.34 10.01 0.62
C GLU A 159 -7.54 9.02 -0.23
N ARG A 160 -6.23 8.88 -0.01
CA ARG A 160 -5.39 7.91 -0.73
C ARG A 160 -5.83 6.47 -0.46
N LEU A 161 -6.08 6.10 0.79
CA LEU A 161 -6.58 4.77 1.18
C LEU A 161 -7.97 4.48 0.58
N ARG A 162 -8.84 5.50 0.52
CA ARG A 162 -10.15 5.38 -0.15
C ARG A 162 -9.99 5.14 -1.65
N LEU A 163 -9.12 5.90 -2.33
CA LEU A 163 -8.87 5.74 -3.76
C LEU A 163 -8.17 4.40 -4.07
N GLU A 164 -7.30 3.91 -3.19
CA GLU A 164 -6.71 2.57 -3.27
C GLU A 164 -7.79 1.46 -3.18
N ALA A 165 -8.79 1.63 -2.31
CA ALA A 165 -9.92 0.71 -2.20
C ALA A 165 -10.90 0.79 -3.39
N GLU A 166 -11.22 1.99 -3.87
CA GLU A 166 -12.05 2.19 -5.07
C GLU A 166 -11.37 1.62 -6.33
N LEU A 167 -10.05 1.82 -6.47
CA LEU A 167 -9.24 1.22 -7.53
C LEU A 167 -9.26 -0.31 -7.46
N GLY A 168 -9.02 -0.89 -6.27
CA GLY A 168 -9.07 -2.34 -6.08
C GLY A 168 -10.45 -2.94 -6.40
N SER A 169 -11.53 -2.26 -5.99
CA SER A 169 -12.89 -2.68 -6.31
C SER A 169 -13.18 -2.61 -7.82
N MET A 170 -12.66 -1.60 -8.52
CA MET A 170 -12.84 -1.51 -9.98
C MET A 170 -11.94 -2.49 -10.74
N GLN A 171 -10.73 -2.79 -10.25
CA GLN A 171 -9.88 -3.85 -10.79
C GLN A 171 -10.54 -5.24 -10.66
N GLY A 172 -11.13 -5.55 -9.50
CA GLY A 172 -11.91 -6.77 -9.31
C GLY A 172 -13.08 -6.88 -10.29
N LEU A 173 -13.84 -5.80 -10.47
CA LEU A 173 -14.96 -5.76 -11.43
C LEU A 173 -14.50 -5.92 -12.89
N VAL A 174 -13.33 -5.36 -13.25
CA VAL A 174 -12.75 -5.53 -14.60
C VAL A 174 -12.30 -6.98 -14.83
N GLU A 175 -11.68 -7.63 -13.84
CA GLU A 175 -11.28 -9.04 -13.94
C GLU A 175 -12.51 -9.97 -13.97
N ASP A 176 -13.54 -9.68 -13.17
CA ASP A 176 -14.85 -10.35 -13.22
C ASP A 176 -15.52 -10.27 -14.59
N PHE A 177 -15.40 -9.14 -15.30
CA PHE A 177 -15.90 -9.01 -16.67
C PHE A 177 -15.00 -9.71 -17.68
N LYS A 178 -13.68 -9.61 -17.54
CA LYS A 178 -12.70 -10.32 -18.38
C LYS A 178 -12.92 -11.84 -18.32
N ASN A 179 -13.07 -12.40 -17.12
CA ASN A 179 -13.33 -13.82 -16.91
C ASN A 179 -14.64 -14.25 -17.60
N LYS A 180 -15.73 -13.46 -17.45
CA LYS A 180 -16.99 -13.71 -18.16
C LYS A 180 -16.87 -13.62 -19.68
N TYR A 181 -16.03 -12.73 -20.21
CA TYR A 181 -15.74 -12.68 -21.64
C TYR A 181 -14.90 -13.87 -22.11
N GLU A 182 -13.96 -14.36 -21.31
CA GLU A 182 -13.17 -15.57 -21.60
C GLU A 182 -14.07 -16.83 -21.54
N GLU A 183 -14.96 -16.95 -20.54
CA GLU A 183 -16.01 -17.97 -20.45
C GLU A 183 -16.97 -17.95 -21.65
N GLU A 184 -17.48 -16.78 -22.02
CA GLU A 184 -18.38 -16.58 -23.17
C GLU A 184 -17.69 -16.82 -24.52
N ILE A 185 -16.37 -16.61 -24.63
CA ILE A 185 -15.57 -16.99 -25.79
C ILE A 185 -15.42 -18.52 -25.85
N ASN A 186 -15.09 -19.16 -24.73
CA ASN A 186 -14.95 -20.61 -24.65
C ASN A 186 -16.28 -21.33 -24.94
N HIS A 187 -17.40 -20.84 -24.38
CA HIS A 187 -18.71 -21.43 -24.65
C HIS A 187 -19.15 -21.24 -26.11
N ARG A 188 -18.76 -20.13 -26.74
CA ARG A 188 -18.97 -19.95 -28.19
C ARG A 188 -18.14 -20.92 -29.02
N THR A 189 -16.87 -21.15 -28.68
CA THR A 189 -16.05 -22.11 -29.43
C THR A 189 -16.48 -23.56 -29.18
N GLU A 190 -16.95 -23.91 -27.98
CA GLU A 190 -17.65 -25.18 -27.71
C GLU A 190 -18.86 -25.36 -28.65
N LYS A 191 -19.75 -24.36 -28.71
CA LYS A 191 -20.95 -24.41 -29.56
C LYS A 191 -20.67 -24.34 -31.06
N GLU A 192 -19.59 -23.66 -31.47
CA GLU A 192 -19.12 -23.66 -32.85
C GLU A 192 -18.52 -25.03 -33.24
N ASN A 193 -17.78 -25.68 -32.34
CA ASN A 193 -17.28 -27.04 -32.53
C ASN A 193 -18.43 -28.07 -32.59
N GLU A 194 -19.41 -27.99 -31.68
CA GLU A 194 -20.65 -28.80 -31.74
C GLU A 194 -21.38 -28.61 -33.08
N PHE A 195 -21.51 -27.37 -33.55
CA PHE A 195 -22.15 -27.06 -34.83
C PHE A 195 -21.36 -27.62 -36.03
N VAL A 196 -20.03 -27.57 -36.02
CA VAL A 196 -19.18 -28.15 -37.07
C VAL A 196 -19.29 -29.69 -37.10
N LEU A 197 -19.35 -30.33 -35.93
CA LEU A 197 -19.60 -31.78 -35.83
C LEU A 197 -21.00 -32.14 -36.33
N LEU A 198 -22.04 -31.47 -35.84
CA LEU A 198 -23.42 -31.70 -36.29
C LEU A 198 -23.58 -31.47 -37.80
N LYS A 199 -22.87 -30.48 -38.37
CA LYS A 199 -22.84 -30.27 -39.81
C LYS A 199 -22.20 -31.46 -40.55
N LYS A 200 -21.03 -31.94 -40.11
CA LYS A 200 -20.40 -33.15 -40.68
C LYS A 200 -21.37 -34.32 -40.67
N ASP A 201 -22.07 -34.53 -39.56
CA ASP A 201 -22.99 -35.66 -39.40
C ASP A 201 -24.25 -35.51 -40.27
N VAL A 202 -24.71 -34.28 -40.52
CA VAL A 202 -25.76 -33.96 -41.51
C VAL A 202 -25.27 -34.19 -42.94
N ASP A 203 -24.05 -33.78 -43.28
CA ASP A 203 -23.44 -34.00 -44.60
C ASP A 203 -23.25 -35.52 -44.85
N GLU A 204 -22.84 -36.30 -43.84
CA GLU A 204 -22.69 -37.77 -43.87
C GLU A 204 -24.04 -38.50 -44.00
N ALA A 205 -25.06 -38.04 -43.28
CA ALA A 205 -26.44 -38.53 -43.43
C ALA A 205 -27.03 -38.17 -44.82
N TYR A 206 -26.67 -37.02 -45.39
CA TYR A 206 -27.09 -36.63 -46.73
C TYR A 206 -26.43 -37.50 -47.81
N MET A 207 -25.13 -37.78 -47.70
CA MET A 207 -24.46 -38.73 -48.59
C MET A 207 -25.09 -40.12 -48.50
N SER A 208 -25.34 -40.61 -47.29
CA SER A 208 -26.02 -41.89 -47.05
C SER A 208 -27.43 -41.93 -47.67
N LYS A 209 -28.18 -40.82 -47.58
CA LYS A 209 -29.49 -40.67 -48.23
C LYS A 209 -29.37 -40.76 -49.76
N VAL A 210 -28.43 -40.04 -50.37
CA VAL A 210 -28.23 -40.03 -51.83
C VAL A 210 -27.80 -41.42 -52.35
N GLU A 211 -26.96 -42.15 -51.61
CA GLU A 211 -26.64 -43.54 -51.94
C GLU A 211 -27.87 -44.46 -51.91
N LEU A 212 -28.75 -44.30 -50.92
CA LEU A 212 -29.97 -45.09 -50.81
C LEU A 212 -31.01 -44.72 -51.87
N GLU A 213 -31.11 -43.44 -52.25
CA GLU A 213 -31.96 -42.99 -53.36
C GLU A 213 -31.46 -43.52 -54.70
N SER A 214 -30.15 -43.52 -54.96
CA SER A 214 -29.58 -44.11 -56.18
C SER A 214 -29.80 -45.63 -56.26
N ARG A 215 -29.71 -46.35 -55.13
CA ARG A 215 -30.06 -47.78 -55.07
C ARG A 215 -31.55 -48.03 -55.28
N LEU A 216 -32.42 -47.15 -54.78
CA LEU A 216 -33.87 -47.23 -54.98
C LEU A 216 -34.22 -46.99 -56.46
N GLU A 217 -33.59 -46.02 -57.10
CA GLU A 217 -33.71 -45.74 -58.54
C GLU A 217 -33.27 -46.95 -59.37
N SER A 218 -32.09 -47.52 -59.11
CA SER A 218 -31.62 -48.70 -59.86
C SER A 218 -32.51 -49.94 -59.68
N LEU A 219 -33.05 -50.17 -58.48
CA LEU A 219 -34.03 -51.26 -58.25
C LEU A 219 -35.39 -50.96 -58.93
N THR A 220 -35.76 -49.68 -59.05
CA THR A 220 -37.00 -49.28 -59.74
C THR A 220 -36.87 -49.49 -61.25
N ASP A 221 -35.71 -49.18 -61.82
CA ASP A 221 -35.40 -49.46 -63.23
C ASP A 221 -35.33 -50.97 -63.53
N GLU A 222 -34.75 -51.77 -62.63
CA GLU A 222 -34.77 -53.24 -62.73
C GLU A 222 -36.21 -53.79 -62.71
N ILE A 223 -37.06 -53.29 -61.80
CA ILE A 223 -38.50 -53.66 -61.74
C ILE A 223 -39.25 -53.21 -63.01
N ASN A 224 -38.93 -52.04 -63.56
CA ASN A 224 -39.55 -51.54 -64.79
C ASN A 224 -39.11 -52.35 -66.02
N PHE A 225 -37.82 -52.72 -66.10
CA PHE A 225 -37.30 -53.60 -67.14
C PHE A 225 -37.95 -54.98 -67.09
N LEU A 226 -38.03 -55.61 -65.91
CA LEU A 226 -38.69 -56.91 -65.75
C LEU A 226 -40.18 -56.86 -66.11
N ARG A 227 -40.88 -55.75 -65.82
CA ARG A 227 -42.27 -55.55 -66.28
C ARG A 227 -42.38 -55.47 -67.79
N GLN A 228 -41.53 -54.67 -68.45
CA GLN A 228 -41.52 -54.56 -69.91
C GLN A 228 -41.17 -55.90 -70.58
N LEU A 229 -40.24 -56.66 -70.00
CA LEU A 229 -39.90 -58.01 -70.45
C LEU A 229 -41.12 -58.93 -70.37
N TYR A 230 -41.81 -59.01 -69.23
CA TYR A 230 -42.99 -59.87 -69.08
C TYR A 230 -44.18 -59.41 -69.93
N ASP A 231 -44.39 -58.11 -70.12
CA ASP A 231 -45.44 -57.58 -71.01
C ASP A 231 -45.16 -57.96 -72.48
N GLU A 232 -43.90 -57.94 -72.93
CA GLU A 232 -43.52 -58.32 -74.29
C GLU A 232 -43.48 -59.86 -74.47
N GLU A 233 -43.06 -60.64 -73.47
CA GLU A 233 -43.18 -62.11 -73.47
C GLU A 233 -44.66 -62.54 -73.55
N LEU A 234 -45.56 -61.90 -72.79
CA LEU A 234 -46.99 -62.13 -72.87
C LEU A 234 -47.54 -61.75 -74.25
N ARG A 235 -47.07 -60.65 -74.83
CA ARG A 235 -47.43 -60.20 -76.18
C ARG A 235 -46.97 -61.17 -77.25
N GLU A 236 -45.75 -61.70 -77.17
CA GLU A 236 -45.23 -62.70 -78.11
C GLU A 236 -46.02 -64.00 -78.00
N MET A 237 -46.20 -64.53 -76.79
CA MET A 237 -47.04 -65.71 -76.55
C MET A 237 -48.47 -65.53 -77.07
N GLN A 238 -49.06 -64.35 -76.92
CA GLN A 238 -50.39 -64.04 -77.45
C GLN A 238 -50.38 -63.88 -78.99
N SER A 239 -49.29 -63.39 -79.58
CA SER A 239 -49.08 -63.44 -81.04
C SER A 239 -49.04 -64.88 -81.51
N GLN A 240 -48.15 -65.72 -80.98
CA GLN A 240 -48.01 -67.14 -81.36
C GLN A 240 -49.35 -67.89 -81.28
N ILE A 241 -50.17 -67.64 -80.25
CA ILE A 241 -51.52 -68.19 -80.12
C ILE A 241 -52.45 -67.67 -81.24
N SER A 242 -52.40 -66.37 -81.56
CA SER A 242 -53.22 -65.76 -82.62
C SER A 242 -52.79 -66.19 -84.02
N ASP A 243 -51.48 -66.27 -84.29
CA ASP A 243 -50.89 -66.73 -85.54
C ASP A 243 -51.24 -68.20 -85.80
N THR A 244 -51.24 -69.04 -84.74
CA THR A 244 -51.73 -70.43 -84.80
C THR A 244 -53.25 -70.52 -85.01
N SER A 245 -54.02 -69.47 -84.66
CA SER A 245 -55.47 -69.43 -84.87
C SER A 245 -55.87 -69.01 -86.30
N VAL A 246 -54.98 -68.35 -87.05
CA VAL A 246 -55.20 -68.02 -88.46
C VAL A 246 -54.84 -69.24 -89.32
N VAL A 247 -55.84 -70.06 -89.63
CA VAL A 247 -55.68 -71.20 -90.55
C VAL A 247 -55.35 -70.70 -91.95
N LEU A 248 -54.05 -70.64 -92.25
CA LEU A 248 -53.50 -70.22 -93.54
C LEU A 248 -53.85 -71.23 -94.63
N SER A 249 -54.90 -70.93 -95.40
CA SER A 249 -55.14 -71.56 -96.71
C SER A 249 -54.09 -71.09 -97.72
N MET A 250 -52.89 -71.67 -97.67
CA MET A 250 -51.84 -71.40 -98.66
C MET A 250 -52.26 -71.95 -100.03
N ASP A 251 -52.53 -71.06 -100.98
CA ASP A 251 -52.58 -71.38 -102.42
C ASP A 251 -51.16 -71.69 -102.92
N ASN A 252 -50.73 -72.91 -102.61
CA ASN A 252 -49.34 -73.35 -102.71
C ASN A 252 -49.00 -73.79 -104.15
N ASN A 253 -49.04 -72.85 -105.10
CA ASN A 253 -48.65 -73.08 -106.49
C ASN A 253 -47.74 -71.99 -107.07
N ARG A 254 -46.52 -71.94 -106.55
CA ARG A 254 -45.36 -71.40 -107.24
C ARG A 254 -44.23 -72.41 -107.05
N SER A 255 -43.53 -72.77 -108.12
CA SER A 255 -42.43 -73.74 -108.04
C SER A 255 -41.31 -73.18 -107.17
N LEU A 256 -41.26 -73.62 -105.92
CA LEU A 256 -40.20 -73.28 -104.98
C LEU A 256 -38.90 -73.95 -105.44
N ASP A 257 -37.86 -73.15 -105.63
CA ASP A 257 -36.49 -73.65 -105.83
C ASP A 257 -35.99 -74.18 -104.48
N LEU A 258 -36.20 -75.48 -104.26
CA LEU A 258 -35.84 -76.16 -103.02
C LEU A 258 -34.33 -76.09 -102.77
N ASP A 259 -33.49 -76.11 -103.81
CA ASP A 259 -32.04 -76.04 -103.66
C ASP A 259 -31.60 -74.64 -103.23
N SER A 260 -32.19 -73.58 -103.80
CA SER A 260 -31.97 -72.19 -103.34
C SER A 260 -32.43 -71.99 -101.89
N ILE A 261 -33.58 -72.51 -101.51
CA ILE A 261 -34.12 -72.37 -100.13
C ILE A 261 -33.29 -73.19 -99.14
N ILE A 262 -32.84 -74.39 -99.51
CA ILE A 262 -31.94 -75.21 -98.68
C ILE A 262 -30.56 -74.54 -98.54
N ALA A 263 -30.07 -73.84 -99.57
CA ALA A 263 -28.84 -73.06 -99.48
C ALA A 263 -29.01 -71.82 -98.56
N GLU A 264 -30.12 -71.09 -98.68
CA GLU A 264 -30.42 -69.92 -97.84
C GLU A 264 -30.62 -70.33 -96.37
N VAL A 265 -31.36 -71.40 -96.10
CA VAL A 265 -31.53 -71.93 -94.74
C VAL A 265 -30.21 -72.43 -94.14
N LYS A 266 -29.33 -73.05 -94.92
CA LYS A 266 -27.97 -73.40 -94.46
C LYS A 266 -27.14 -72.16 -94.14
N ALA A 267 -27.15 -71.15 -95.01
CA ALA A 267 -26.46 -69.89 -94.77
C ALA A 267 -26.98 -69.19 -93.50
N GLN A 268 -28.30 -69.19 -93.26
CA GLN A 268 -28.91 -68.68 -92.03
C GLN A 268 -28.41 -69.44 -90.78
N TYR A 269 -28.35 -70.77 -90.82
CA TYR A 269 -27.80 -71.57 -89.70
C TYR A 269 -26.30 -71.34 -89.48
N GLU A 270 -25.50 -71.20 -90.55
CA GLU A 270 -24.08 -70.87 -90.45
C GLU A 270 -23.86 -69.45 -89.91
N ASP A 271 -24.64 -68.47 -90.34
CA ASP A 271 -24.61 -67.09 -89.82
C ASP A 271 -25.05 -67.03 -88.35
N ILE A 272 -26.11 -67.75 -87.95
CA ILE A 272 -26.56 -67.81 -86.54
C ILE A 272 -25.50 -68.48 -85.66
N ALA A 273 -24.87 -69.57 -86.12
CA ALA A 273 -23.79 -70.23 -85.40
C ALA A 273 -22.54 -69.33 -85.28
N ASN A 274 -22.19 -68.59 -86.35
CA ASN A 274 -21.11 -67.62 -86.32
C ASN A 274 -21.42 -66.43 -85.41
N ARG A 275 -22.66 -65.91 -85.41
CA ARG A 275 -23.11 -64.85 -84.50
C ARG A 275 -23.00 -65.31 -83.05
N SER A 276 -23.57 -66.46 -82.71
CA SER A 276 -23.52 -67.02 -81.36
C SER A 276 -22.08 -67.22 -80.88
N ARG A 277 -21.17 -67.68 -81.76
CA ARG A 277 -19.74 -67.77 -81.43
C ARG A 277 -19.09 -66.39 -81.18
N LEU A 278 -19.36 -65.41 -82.03
CA LEU A 278 -18.82 -64.05 -81.87
C LEU A 278 -19.39 -63.33 -80.65
N GLU A 279 -20.67 -63.52 -80.35
CA GLU A 279 -21.35 -63.00 -79.17
C GLU A 279 -20.79 -63.64 -77.89
N ALA A 280 -20.55 -64.95 -77.88
CA ALA A 280 -19.85 -65.62 -76.79
C ALA A 280 -18.39 -65.13 -76.63
N GLU A 281 -17.61 -65.03 -77.73
CA GLU A 281 -16.22 -64.57 -77.70
C GLU A 281 -16.10 -63.11 -77.22
N THR A 282 -16.99 -62.22 -77.66
CA THR A 282 -17.02 -60.82 -77.19
C THR A 282 -17.54 -60.68 -75.77
N TRP A 283 -18.50 -61.51 -75.32
CA TRP A 283 -18.94 -61.58 -73.93
C TRP A 283 -17.81 -62.03 -73.00
N TYR A 284 -17.07 -63.09 -73.37
CA TYR A 284 -15.90 -63.54 -72.60
C TYR A 284 -14.77 -62.50 -72.59
N GLN A 285 -14.51 -61.82 -73.71
CA GLN A 285 -13.53 -60.72 -73.75
C GLN A 285 -13.96 -59.57 -72.82
N SER A 286 -15.21 -59.12 -72.91
CA SER A 286 -15.76 -58.06 -72.06
C SER A 286 -15.67 -58.43 -70.56
N LYS A 287 -16.06 -59.65 -70.17
CA LYS A 287 -15.94 -60.12 -68.79
C LYS A 287 -14.49 -60.27 -68.33
N TYR A 288 -13.56 -60.63 -69.21
CA TYR A 288 -12.13 -60.67 -68.90
C TYR A 288 -11.53 -59.26 -68.73
N GLU A 289 -11.95 -58.28 -69.52
CA GLU A 289 -11.54 -56.88 -69.37
C GLU A 289 -12.16 -56.23 -68.12
N GLU A 290 -13.41 -56.55 -67.77
CA GLU A 290 -14.05 -56.16 -66.51
C GLU A 290 -13.30 -56.74 -65.30
N LEU A 291 -12.98 -58.04 -65.31
CA LEU A 291 -12.16 -58.68 -64.27
C LEU A 291 -10.74 -58.08 -64.18
N LYS A 292 -10.11 -57.78 -65.32
CA LYS A 292 -8.78 -57.16 -65.38
C LYS A 292 -8.78 -55.72 -64.86
N THR A 293 -9.79 -54.92 -65.21
CA THR A 293 -9.90 -53.52 -64.77
C THR A 293 -10.34 -53.41 -63.30
N THR A 294 -11.22 -54.30 -62.83
CA THR A 294 -11.56 -54.37 -61.40
C THR A 294 -10.38 -54.87 -60.57
N ALA A 295 -9.63 -55.89 -61.00
CA ALA A 295 -8.40 -56.31 -60.33
C ALA A 295 -7.33 -55.20 -60.30
N GLY A 296 -7.23 -54.40 -61.38
CA GLY A 296 -6.40 -53.20 -61.42
C GLY A 296 -6.80 -52.18 -60.36
N LYS A 297 -8.08 -51.79 -60.32
CA LYS A 297 -8.63 -50.86 -59.31
C LYS A 297 -8.31 -51.31 -57.88
N HIS A 298 -8.66 -52.55 -57.51
CA HIS A 298 -8.35 -53.09 -56.17
C HIS A 298 -6.83 -53.08 -55.85
N GLY A 299 -5.97 -53.25 -56.85
CA GLY A 299 -4.51 -53.15 -56.69
C GLY A 299 -4.02 -51.73 -56.45
N ASP A 300 -4.62 -50.74 -57.12
CA ASP A 300 -4.34 -49.32 -56.90
C ASP A 300 -4.96 -48.81 -55.59
N ASP A 301 -6.17 -49.25 -55.21
CA ASP A 301 -6.82 -48.94 -53.93
C ASP A 301 -6.04 -49.52 -52.74
N LEU A 302 -5.51 -50.73 -52.87
CA LEU A 302 -4.59 -51.32 -51.87
C LEU A 302 -3.24 -50.57 -51.81
N ARG A 303 -2.88 -49.85 -52.88
CA ARG A 303 -1.67 -49.02 -52.94
C ARG A 303 -1.89 -47.63 -52.33
N THR A 304 -3.02 -46.97 -52.61
CA THR A 304 -3.37 -45.65 -52.03
C THR A 304 -3.54 -45.74 -50.53
N THR A 305 -4.35 -46.69 -50.05
CA THR A 305 -4.52 -46.97 -48.61
C THR A 305 -3.19 -47.31 -47.93
N ARG A 306 -2.28 -48.06 -48.60
CA ARG A 306 -0.93 -48.32 -48.08
C ARG A 306 -0.05 -47.06 -48.00
N SER A 307 -0.14 -46.13 -48.96
CA SER A 307 0.52 -44.82 -48.83
C SER A 307 -0.07 -43.98 -47.70
N GLU A 308 -1.40 -43.90 -47.58
CA GLU A 308 -2.10 -43.19 -46.50
C GLU A 308 -1.69 -43.71 -45.13
N ILE A 309 -1.69 -45.04 -44.93
CA ILE A 309 -1.18 -45.68 -43.71
C ILE A 309 0.27 -45.27 -43.44
N SER A 310 1.13 -45.17 -44.46
CA SER A 310 2.52 -44.74 -44.29
C SER A 310 2.65 -43.25 -43.91
N GLU A 311 1.74 -42.40 -44.39
CA GLU A 311 1.71 -40.96 -44.10
C GLU A 311 1.11 -40.66 -42.73
N LEU A 312 0.05 -41.38 -42.34
CA LEU A 312 -0.50 -41.36 -40.99
C LEU A 312 0.54 -41.84 -39.97
N ASN A 313 1.30 -42.91 -40.25
CA ASN A 313 2.41 -43.33 -39.38
C ASN A 313 3.52 -42.26 -39.25
N ARG A 314 3.88 -41.57 -40.34
CA ARG A 314 4.81 -40.42 -40.28
C ARG A 314 4.25 -39.24 -39.49
N MET A 315 2.93 -38.99 -39.57
CA MET A 315 2.27 -37.94 -38.80
C MET A 315 2.24 -38.29 -37.31
N ILE A 316 1.91 -39.53 -36.95
CA ILE A 316 1.97 -40.05 -35.58
C ILE A 316 3.38 -39.90 -35.00
N GLN A 317 4.42 -40.31 -35.74
CA GLN A 317 5.81 -40.16 -35.31
C GLN A 317 6.21 -38.68 -35.10
N ARG A 318 5.74 -37.77 -35.96
CA ARG A 318 5.98 -36.33 -35.80
C ARG A 318 5.30 -35.80 -34.53
N ILE A 319 4.03 -36.10 -34.33
CA ILE A 319 3.25 -35.66 -33.16
C ILE A 319 3.83 -36.26 -31.87
N GLN A 320 4.32 -37.51 -31.89
CA GLN A 320 5.04 -38.11 -30.78
C GLN A 320 6.33 -37.35 -30.43
N ALA A 321 7.14 -37.01 -31.44
CA ALA A 321 8.35 -36.20 -31.23
C ALA A 321 8.03 -34.78 -30.72
N GLU A 322 6.97 -34.14 -31.21
CA GLU A 322 6.48 -32.84 -30.72
C GLU A 322 6.03 -32.93 -29.26
N ILE A 323 5.31 -34.01 -28.88
CA ILE A 323 4.93 -34.29 -27.49
C ILE A 323 6.16 -34.52 -26.59
N GLU A 324 7.19 -35.21 -27.07
CA GLU A 324 8.45 -35.40 -26.32
C GLU A 324 9.23 -34.10 -26.15
N VAL A 325 9.31 -33.26 -27.18
CA VAL A 325 9.91 -31.92 -27.08
C VAL A 325 9.14 -31.04 -26.08
N LEU A 326 7.81 -31.04 -26.12
CA LEU A 326 6.98 -30.28 -25.18
C LEU A 326 7.08 -30.82 -23.73
N LYS A 327 7.18 -32.14 -23.53
CA LYS A 327 7.46 -32.74 -22.22
C LYS A 327 8.82 -32.31 -21.68
N ASN A 328 9.86 -32.32 -22.51
CA ASN A 328 11.20 -31.88 -22.13
C ASN A 328 11.23 -30.38 -21.80
N GLN A 329 10.54 -29.54 -22.58
CA GLN A 329 10.39 -28.11 -22.29
C GLN A 329 9.64 -27.87 -20.97
N ARG A 330 8.56 -28.62 -20.71
CA ARG A 330 7.84 -28.56 -19.43
C ARG A 330 8.77 -28.93 -18.27
N ALA A 331 9.51 -30.03 -18.39
CA ALA A 331 10.43 -30.47 -17.34
C ALA A 331 11.54 -29.43 -17.05
N THR A 332 12.11 -28.79 -18.07
CA THR A 332 13.12 -27.72 -17.86
C THR A 332 12.53 -26.47 -17.23
N LEU A 333 11.28 -26.12 -17.54
CA LEU A 333 10.56 -25.03 -16.88
C LEU A 333 10.22 -25.37 -15.42
N GLU A 334 9.78 -26.60 -15.12
CA GLU A 334 9.52 -27.07 -13.76
C GLU A 334 10.80 -27.05 -12.91
N THR A 335 11.96 -27.46 -13.45
CA THR A 335 13.24 -27.31 -12.74
C THR A 335 13.62 -25.84 -12.54
N ALA A 336 13.42 -24.97 -13.54
CA ALA A 336 13.75 -23.55 -13.43
C ALA A 336 12.86 -22.82 -12.41
N ILE A 337 11.59 -23.23 -12.27
CA ILE A 337 10.67 -22.76 -11.23
C ILE A 337 11.16 -23.21 -9.85
N ALA A 338 11.44 -24.51 -9.67
CA ALA A 338 11.91 -25.04 -8.39
C ALA A 338 13.22 -24.36 -7.92
N GLU A 339 14.18 -24.14 -8.82
CA GLU A 339 15.40 -23.39 -8.49
C GLU A 339 15.12 -21.90 -8.19
N ALA A 340 14.10 -21.29 -8.79
CA ALA A 340 13.72 -19.90 -8.50
C ALA A 340 13.04 -19.78 -7.14
N GLU A 341 12.18 -20.74 -6.80
CA GLU A 341 11.56 -20.87 -5.48
C GLU A 341 12.59 -21.13 -4.39
N GLU A 342 13.56 -22.04 -4.59
CA GLU A 342 14.64 -22.29 -3.62
C GLU A 342 15.50 -21.04 -3.38
N ARG A 343 15.93 -20.35 -4.45
CA ARG A 343 16.67 -19.08 -4.33
C ARG A 343 15.85 -18.01 -3.59
N GLY A 344 14.55 -17.94 -3.85
CA GLY A 344 13.63 -17.03 -3.15
C GLY A 344 13.49 -17.37 -1.67
N GLU A 345 13.31 -18.65 -1.33
CA GLU A 345 13.19 -19.11 0.05
C GLU A 345 14.49 -18.89 0.83
N MET A 346 15.65 -19.11 0.21
CA MET A 346 16.96 -18.81 0.80
C MET A 346 17.15 -17.31 1.04
N ALA A 347 16.78 -16.46 0.07
CA ALA A 347 16.81 -15.00 0.27
C ALA A 347 15.88 -14.54 1.41
N LEU A 348 14.71 -15.18 1.57
CA LEU A 348 13.78 -14.93 2.68
C LEU A 348 14.32 -15.43 4.03
N LYS A 349 15.00 -16.58 4.08
CA LYS A 349 15.70 -17.09 5.27
C LYS A 349 16.79 -16.10 5.72
N ASP A 350 17.61 -15.64 4.77
CA ASP A 350 18.65 -14.62 4.99
C ASP A 350 18.10 -13.29 5.52
N ALA A 351 16.98 -12.82 4.94
CA ALA A 351 16.33 -11.59 5.37
C ALA A 351 15.73 -11.71 6.77
N ARG A 352 15.11 -12.86 7.10
CA ARG A 352 14.58 -13.17 8.44
C ARG A 352 15.68 -13.27 9.48
N ALA A 353 16.83 -13.88 9.14
CA ALA A 353 17.98 -13.95 10.03
C ALA A 353 18.54 -12.56 10.37
N LYS A 354 18.75 -11.70 9.35
CA LYS A 354 19.20 -10.32 9.52
C LYS A 354 18.20 -9.47 10.33
N LEU A 355 16.90 -9.68 10.14
CA LEU A 355 15.85 -9.04 10.94
C LEU A 355 15.95 -9.46 12.41
N SER A 356 16.05 -10.77 12.70
CA SER A 356 16.20 -11.29 14.06
C SER A 356 17.48 -10.81 14.75
N GLU A 357 18.59 -10.66 14.02
CA GLU A 357 19.84 -10.09 14.53
C GLU A 357 19.67 -8.62 14.91
N LEU A 358 19.03 -7.82 14.05
CA LEU A 358 18.75 -6.40 14.33
C LEU A 358 17.77 -6.22 15.49
N GLU A 359 16.76 -7.08 15.63
CA GLU A 359 15.86 -7.08 16.79
C GLU A 359 16.59 -7.43 18.08
N ALA A 360 17.47 -8.43 18.07
CA ALA A 360 18.30 -8.79 19.23
C ALA A 360 19.26 -7.66 19.61
N ALA A 361 19.91 -7.02 18.64
CA ALA A 361 20.76 -5.85 18.86
C ALA A 361 19.98 -4.66 19.43
N LEU A 362 18.77 -4.41 18.94
CA LEU A 362 17.87 -3.35 19.43
C LEU A 362 17.38 -3.64 20.86
N GLN A 363 17.07 -4.89 21.20
CA GLN A 363 16.73 -5.27 22.58
C GLN A 363 17.93 -5.12 23.52
N LYS A 364 19.14 -5.51 23.09
CA LYS A 364 20.37 -5.29 23.86
C LYS A 364 20.61 -3.79 24.11
N ALA A 365 20.48 -2.96 23.09
CA ALA A 365 20.63 -1.50 23.21
C ALA A 365 19.60 -0.89 24.18
N LYS A 366 18.35 -1.39 24.20
CA LYS A 366 17.34 -1.00 25.21
C LYS A 366 17.74 -1.41 26.62
N GLN A 367 18.29 -2.62 26.80
CA GLN A 367 18.78 -3.10 28.10
C GLN A 367 19.97 -2.29 28.61
N ASP A 368 20.94 -1.98 27.74
CA ASP A 368 22.09 -1.12 28.08
C ASP A 368 21.66 0.32 28.43
N LEU A 369 20.70 0.91 27.70
CA LEU A 369 20.12 2.21 28.06
C LEU A 369 19.41 2.15 29.43
N ALA A 370 18.63 1.10 29.69
CA ALA A 370 17.98 0.91 30.99
C ALA A 370 18.99 0.66 32.13
N ARG A 371 20.15 0.06 31.84
CA ARG A 371 21.26 -0.07 32.80
C ARG A 371 21.89 1.29 33.10
N GLN A 372 22.27 2.04 32.06
CA GLN A 372 22.83 3.40 32.21
C GLN A 372 21.90 4.33 33.00
N LEU A 373 20.59 4.26 32.78
CA LEU A 373 19.61 5.07 33.54
C LEU A 373 19.59 4.75 35.04
N ARG A 374 19.85 3.50 35.45
CA ARG A 374 20.03 3.14 36.86
C ARG A 374 21.34 3.66 37.41
N GLU A 375 22.44 3.44 36.68
CA GLU A 375 23.79 3.92 37.05
C GLU A 375 23.81 5.45 37.23
N TYR A 376 23.12 6.21 36.36
CA TYR A 376 22.95 7.66 36.52
C TYR A 376 22.09 8.05 37.72
N GLN A 377 21.05 7.28 38.06
CA GLN A 377 20.22 7.55 39.24
C GLN A 377 20.97 7.23 40.53
N GLU A 378 21.75 6.15 40.56
CA GLU A 378 22.62 5.79 41.69
C GLU A 378 23.71 6.85 41.90
N LEU A 379 24.36 7.32 40.82
CA LEU A 379 25.32 8.42 40.88
C LEU A 379 24.67 9.74 41.33
N MET A 380 23.43 10.02 40.91
CA MET A 380 22.67 11.18 41.40
C MET A 380 22.37 11.07 42.90
N ASN A 381 22.00 9.88 43.38
CA ASN A 381 21.75 9.64 44.81
C ASN A 381 23.03 9.85 45.64
N VAL A 382 24.18 9.35 45.17
CA VAL A 382 25.49 9.59 45.79
C VAL A 382 25.84 11.08 45.77
N LYS A 383 25.60 11.78 44.65
CA LYS A 383 25.83 13.23 44.55
C LYS A 383 24.99 14.01 45.56
N LEU A 384 23.72 13.65 45.75
CA LEU A 384 22.83 14.27 46.74
C LEU A 384 23.27 13.97 48.18
N ALA A 385 23.76 12.76 48.47
CA ALA A 385 24.36 12.45 49.77
C ALA A 385 25.61 13.32 50.04
N LEU A 386 26.50 13.48 49.05
CA LEU A 386 27.67 14.34 49.15
C LEU A 386 27.31 15.83 49.27
N ASP A 387 26.25 16.31 48.61
CA ASP A 387 25.74 17.68 48.84
C ASP A 387 25.31 17.89 50.30
N ILE A 388 24.62 16.90 50.89
CA ILE A 388 24.17 16.94 52.28
C ILE A 388 25.37 16.90 53.22
N GLU A 389 26.35 16.02 52.99
CA GLU A 389 27.60 16.00 53.74
C GLU A 389 28.31 17.36 53.69
N ILE A 390 28.52 17.92 52.50
CA ILE A 390 29.14 19.25 52.32
C ILE A 390 28.34 20.34 53.05
N ALA A 391 27.00 20.29 53.03
CA ALA A 391 26.16 21.22 53.77
C ALA A 391 26.30 21.04 55.30
N THR A 392 26.43 19.80 55.80
CA THR A 392 26.69 19.56 57.23
C THR A 392 28.09 20.00 57.66
N TYR A 393 29.13 19.76 56.84
CA TYR A 393 30.48 20.26 57.10
C TYR A 393 30.51 21.79 57.11
N ARG A 394 29.88 22.46 56.13
CA ARG A 394 29.74 23.93 56.12
C ARG A 394 29.06 24.43 57.38
N LYS A 395 27.92 23.86 57.76
CA LYS A 395 27.20 24.24 58.99
C LYS A 395 28.01 23.99 60.26
N LEU A 396 28.90 23.00 60.26
CA LEU A 396 29.82 22.74 61.38
C LEU A 396 30.95 23.80 61.42
N LEU A 397 31.51 24.18 60.27
CA LEU A 397 32.47 25.28 60.16
C LEU A 397 31.84 26.62 60.55
N GLU A 398 30.66 26.96 60.02
CA GLU A 398 29.86 28.13 60.39
C GLU A 398 29.59 28.14 61.92
N GLY A 399 29.43 26.97 62.54
CA GLY A 399 29.30 26.80 63.98
C GLY A 399 30.59 27.07 64.76
N GLU A 400 31.75 26.61 64.28
CA GLU A 400 33.05 26.93 64.88
C GLU A 400 33.45 28.40 64.64
N GLU A 401 33.16 28.96 63.46
CA GLU A 401 33.30 30.38 63.16
C GLU A 401 32.42 31.22 64.10
N SER A 402 31.15 30.82 64.32
CA SER A 402 30.28 31.43 65.33
C SER A 402 30.84 31.31 66.76
N ARG A 403 31.55 30.22 67.09
CA ARG A 403 32.22 30.06 68.40
C ARG A 403 33.49 30.91 68.51
N LEU A 404 34.23 31.12 67.42
CA LEU A 404 35.40 32.00 67.38
C LEU A 404 34.99 33.47 67.41
N GLU A 405 33.94 33.84 66.69
CA GLU A 405 33.35 35.19 66.70
C GLU A 405 32.71 35.49 68.06
N SER A 406 31.96 34.55 68.64
CA SER A 406 31.51 34.63 70.04
C SER A 406 32.68 34.63 71.04
N GLY A 407 33.80 33.99 70.70
CA GLY A 407 35.06 34.03 71.44
C GLY A 407 35.69 35.43 71.45
N MET A 408 35.65 36.13 70.32
CA MET A 408 36.06 37.54 70.19
C MET A 408 35.07 38.51 70.86
N GLN A 409 33.78 38.17 70.92
CA GLN A 409 32.75 38.96 71.62
C GLN A 409 32.74 38.82 73.16
N ASN A 410 33.78 38.20 73.74
CA ASN A 410 34.02 38.26 75.19
C ASN A 410 34.44 39.66 75.69
N LEU A 411 34.51 40.67 74.81
CA LEU A 411 34.58 42.08 75.17
C LEU A 411 33.30 42.81 74.71
N SER A 412 32.63 43.48 75.67
CA SER A 412 31.47 44.40 75.49
C SER A 412 30.02 43.82 75.52
N ILE A 413 29.55 43.54 76.74
CA ILE A 413 28.31 44.09 77.35
C ILE A 413 26.93 43.82 76.70
N HIS A 414 26.00 43.35 77.54
CA HIS A 414 24.57 43.11 77.26
C HIS A 414 23.75 44.32 76.76
N THR A 415 22.65 44.01 76.07
CA THR A 415 21.31 44.54 76.40
C THR A 415 20.24 43.46 76.16
N ARG A 416 19.17 43.43 76.97
CA ARG A 416 18.07 42.44 76.91
C ARG A 416 16.73 43.15 76.69
N THR A 417 15.80 42.52 75.96
CA THR A 417 14.38 42.45 76.35
C THR A 417 13.61 41.34 75.61
N THR A 418 12.67 40.72 76.35
CA THR A 418 11.46 39.95 75.97
C THR A 418 11.03 39.90 74.49
N GLY A 419 10.52 38.79 73.92
CA GLY A 419 10.14 37.50 74.49
C GLY A 419 8.62 37.26 74.54
N TYR A 420 8.09 36.33 73.73
CA TYR A 420 6.73 35.80 73.83
C TYR A 420 6.69 34.33 73.38
N SER A 421 5.70 33.57 73.86
CA SER A 421 5.61 32.11 73.76
C SER A 421 4.25 31.64 73.21
N GLY A 422 4.21 30.50 72.52
CA GLY A 422 2.95 29.78 72.29
C GLY A 422 3.03 28.80 71.13
N GLY A 423 2.85 27.50 71.43
CA GLY A 423 2.68 26.45 70.42
C GLY A 423 1.26 25.88 70.46
N PHE A 424 0.64 25.75 69.29
CA PHE A 424 -0.56 24.96 68.96
C PHE A 424 -0.44 24.59 67.47
N GLY A 425 -1.03 23.53 66.93
CA GLY A 425 -1.87 22.50 67.59
C GLY A 425 -2.98 22.03 66.64
N GLY A 426 -2.88 20.79 66.13
CA GLY A 426 -3.75 20.28 65.06
C GLY A 426 -3.29 20.69 63.65
N GLY A 427 -3.77 20.07 62.58
CA GLY A 427 -4.72 18.95 62.47
C GLY A 427 -5.21 18.76 61.03
N PHE A 428 -5.89 17.64 60.75
CA PHE A 428 -6.31 17.19 59.40
C PHE A 428 -5.16 16.83 58.43
N GLY A 429 -5.34 15.91 57.47
CA GLY A 429 -6.49 15.04 57.20
C GLY A 429 -6.73 14.86 55.69
N SER A 430 -7.07 13.63 55.26
CA SER A 430 -7.04 13.15 53.86
C SER A 430 -5.61 13.12 53.25
N SER A 431 -5.11 12.07 52.59
CA SER A 431 -5.72 10.90 51.94
C SER A 431 -6.53 11.20 50.67
N PHE A 432 -5.81 11.46 49.58
CA PHE A 432 -6.32 11.27 48.22
C PHE A 432 -5.46 10.23 47.50
N SER A 433 -6.06 9.07 47.23
CA SER A 433 -5.43 8.00 46.44
C SER A 433 -5.48 8.35 44.96
N THR A 434 -4.32 8.45 44.29
CA THR A 434 -4.26 8.48 42.82
C THR A 434 -4.63 7.10 42.28
N GLY A 435 -5.94 6.87 42.13
CA GLY A 435 -6.48 5.65 41.53
C GLY A 435 -6.16 5.60 40.04
N TYR A 436 -5.00 5.03 39.69
CA TYR A 436 -4.73 4.61 38.33
C TYR A 436 -5.70 3.49 37.96
N THR A 437 -6.79 3.84 37.28
CA THR A 437 -7.69 2.87 36.65
C THR A 437 -6.95 2.21 35.48
N VAL A 438 -6.25 1.11 35.77
CA VAL A 438 -5.74 0.20 34.76
C VAL A 438 -6.93 -0.40 34.02
N THR A 439 -7.23 0.13 32.84
CA THR A 439 -8.10 -0.54 31.87
C THR A 439 -7.38 -1.79 31.39
N PRO A 440 -7.86 -3.01 31.71
CA PRO A 440 -7.25 -4.22 31.16
C PRO A 440 -7.45 -4.25 29.63
N PRO A 441 -6.55 -4.89 28.87
CA PRO A 441 -6.82 -5.17 27.46
C PRO A 441 -8.09 -6.03 27.36
N ALA A 442 -8.99 -5.69 26.45
CA ALA A 442 -10.19 -6.48 26.20
C ALA A 442 -9.79 -7.87 25.69
N LEU A 443 -10.22 -8.92 26.39
CA LEU A 443 -9.95 -10.29 25.99
C LEU A 443 -10.73 -10.63 24.71
N GLU A 444 -10.16 -11.52 23.90
CA GLU A 444 -10.66 -11.94 22.60
C GLU A 444 -12.05 -12.60 22.71
N SER A 445 -13.09 -11.82 22.44
CA SER A 445 -14.48 -12.28 22.43
C SER A 445 -14.81 -12.97 21.11
N ALA A 446 -14.69 -14.30 21.08
CA ALA A 446 -15.07 -15.12 19.93
C ALA A 446 -16.51 -14.79 19.45
N ALA A 447 -16.62 -14.23 18.24
CA ALA A 447 -17.89 -13.85 17.67
C ALA A 447 -18.69 -15.09 17.23
N VAL A 448 -19.87 -15.30 17.83
CA VAL A 448 -20.80 -16.36 17.45
C VAL A 448 -21.09 -16.30 15.94
N PRO A 449 -21.01 -17.42 15.19
CA PRO A 449 -21.26 -17.41 13.75
C PRO A 449 -22.70 -16.96 13.47
N LYS A 450 -22.85 -15.85 12.75
CA LYS A 450 -24.16 -15.42 12.24
C LYS A 450 -24.58 -16.35 11.10
N SER A 451 -25.53 -17.25 11.37
CA SER A 451 -26.20 -18.09 10.38
C SER A 451 -26.84 -17.22 9.29
N ARG A 452 -26.13 -17.02 8.18
CA ARG A 452 -26.67 -16.38 6.98
C ARG A 452 -27.59 -17.37 6.28
N ALA A 453 -28.90 -17.15 6.36
CA ALA A 453 -29.86 -17.85 5.51
C ALA A 453 -29.54 -17.54 4.04
N ILE A 454 -29.43 -18.58 3.22
CA ILE A 454 -29.16 -18.46 1.78
C ILE A 454 -30.50 -18.61 1.06
N VAL A 455 -30.93 -17.52 0.40
CA VAL A 455 -32.14 -17.52 -0.42
C VAL A 455 -31.75 -17.84 -1.85
N ILE A 456 -32.04 -19.06 -2.30
CA ILE A 456 -31.81 -19.49 -3.68
C ILE A 456 -33.04 -19.14 -4.50
N LYS A 457 -32.95 -18.07 -5.28
CA LYS A 457 -33.97 -17.71 -6.28
C LYS A 457 -33.72 -18.49 -7.57
N LYS A 458 -34.64 -19.38 -7.93
CA LYS A 458 -34.66 -20.05 -9.23
C LYS A 458 -35.66 -19.32 -10.12
N ILE A 459 -35.15 -18.73 -11.20
CA ILE A 459 -35.90 -17.92 -12.15
C ILE A 459 -35.92 -18.63 -13.49
N GLU A 460 -37.10 -18.89 -14.04
CA GLU A 460 -37.29 -19.51 -15.33
C GLU A 460 -37.73 -18.47 -16.35
N THR A 461 -36.93 -18.28 -17.40
CA THR A 461 -37.23 -17.37 -18.50
C THR A 461 -37.40 -18.15 -19.81
N ARG A 462 -38.46 -17.82 -20.55
CA ARG A 462 -38.70 -18.31 -21.91
C ARG A 462 -38.96 -17.12 -22.82
N ASP A 463 -38.28 -17.08 -23.96
CA ASP A 463 -38.42 -16.04 -24.98
C ASP A 463 -38.30 -14.60 -24.41
N GLY A 464 -37.40 -14.41 -23.44
CA GLY A 464 -37.13 -13.13 -22.77
C GLY A 464 -38.17 -12.69 -21.73
N LYS A 465 -39.17 -13.54 -21.39
CA LYS A 465 -40.16 -13.26 -20.35
C LYS A 465 -40.03 -14.24 -19.17
N LEU A 466 -40.32 -13.73 -17.97
CA LEU A 466 -40.39 -14.52 -16.73
C LEU A 466 -41.60 -15.44 -16.78
N VAL A 467 -41.39 -16.73 -16.54
CA VAL A 467 -42.42 -17.79 -16.53
C VAL A 467 -42.68 -18.29 -15.11
N SER A 468 -41.61 -18.49 -14.33
CA SER A 468 -41.72 -18.85 -12.92
C SER A 468 -40.58 -18.22 -12.09
N GLU A 469 -40.89 -17.90 -10.82
CA GLU A 469 -39.90 -17.58 -9.79
C GLU A 469 -40.23 -18.39 -8.54
N CYS A 470 -39.29 -19.21 -8.08
CA CYS A 470 -39.35 -19.89 -6.79
C CYS A 470 -38.15 -19.48 -5.93
N ALA A 471 -38.35 -19.33 -4.62
CA ALA A 471 -37.34 -18.85 -3.69
C ALA A 471 -37.23 -19.75 -2.47
N ASP A 472 -36.31 -20.71 -2.51
CA ASP A 472 -36.04 -21.62 -1.40
C ASP A 472 -35.09 -20.96 -0.40
N VAL A 473 -35.47 -20.97 0.88
CA VAL A 473 -34.67 -20.40 1.98
C VAL A 473 -33.97 -21.52 2.73
N LEU A 474 -32.70 -21.75 2.43
CA LEU A 474 -31.88 -22.70 3.17
C LEU A 474 -31.33 -22.04 4.43
N THR A 475 -31.65 -22.64 5.58
CA THR A 475 -31.07 -22.32 6.89
C THR A 475 -30.10 -23.42 7.27
N ASN A 476 -28.85 -23.02 7.54
CA ASN A 476 -27.78 -23.85 8.11
C ASN A 476 -27.63 -23.53 9.59
#